data_AF-A0A7V8NGK2-F1
#
_entry.id   AF-A0A7V8NGK2-F1
#
_cell.length_a   1.000
_cell.length_b   1.000
_cell.length_c   1.000
_cell.angle_alpha   90.00
_cell.angle_beta   90.00
_cell.angle_gamma   90.00
#
_symmetry.space_group_name_H-M   'P 1'
#
loop_
_entity.id
_entity.type
_entity.pdbx_description
1 polymer ?
#
loop_
_entity_poly.entity_id
_entity_poly.type
_entity_poly.pdbx_seq_one_letter_code
_entity_poly.pdbx_strand_id
1 'polypeptide(L)'
;MSFDEEWARHVANARADRTNNTRLNQLDDGAGGFARTGPKLSVTPKVLRERARRAENIGGDFAKADDTTMEKTGDARSGLKGFSSAAALGTFQDRWRKQMKHLRTRMDEALPKALSAAANEFQANEDRDKSKYERNS
;
A
#
# COMPACT_ATOMS: atom_id res chain seq x y z
N MET A 1 4.26 -5.30 26.84
CA MET A 1 3.75 -4.80 25.55
C MET A 1 3.73 -5.98 24.60
N SER A 2 2.59 -6.29 24.01
CA SER A 2 2.43 -7.46 23.14
C SER A 2 2.57 -7.07 21.66
N PHE A 3 2.96 -8.04 20.84
CA PHE A 3 3.03 -7.85 19.38
C PHE A 3 1.68 -7.42 18.77
N ASP A 4 0.56 -7.87 19.33
CA ASP A 4 -0.78 -7.44 18.88
C ASP A 4 -1.02 -5.95 19.16
N GLU A 5 -0.55 -5.41 20.30
CA GLU A 5 -0.62 -3.98 20.62
C GLU A 5 0.28 -3.15 19.70
N GLU A 6 1.50 -3.60 19.43
CA GLU A 6 2.41 -2.92 18.51
C GLU A 6 1.86 -2.91 17.08
N TRP A 7 1.32 -4.05 16.63
CA TRP A 7 0.66 -4.16 15.33
C TRP A 7 -0.56 -3.23 15.22
N ALA A 8 -1.42 -3.21 16.24
CA ALA A 8 -2.56 -2.32 16.29
C ALA A 8 -2.12 -0.84 16.18
N ARG A 9 -1.04 -0.47 16.87
CA ARG A 9 -0.44 0.87 16.78
C ARG A 9 0.06 1.17 15.36
N HIS A 10 0.77 0.25 14.72
CA HIS A 10 1.24 0.44 13.34
C HIS A 10 0.07 0.57 12.34
N VAL A 11 -0.99 -0.23 12.49
CA VAL A 11 -2.20 -0.13 11.66
C VAL A 11 -2.94 1.20 11.91
N ALA A 12 -3.01 1.66 13.16
CA ALA A 12 -3.62 2.94 13.51
C ALA A 12 -2.85 4.12 12.92
N ASN A 13 -1.52 4.14 13.07
CA ASN A 13 -0.66 5.17 12.47
C ASN A 13 -0.82 5.22 10.95
N ALA A 14 -0.77 4.05 10.28
CA ALA A 14 -0.96 3.98 8.83
C ALA A 14 -2.37 4.42 8.38
N ARG A 15 -3.39 4.28 9.22
CA ARG A 15 -4.74 4.82 8.95
C ARG A 15 -4.77 6.35 9.11
N ALA A 16 -4.11 6.90 10.14
CA ALA A 16 -4.00 8.33 10.38
C ALA A 16 -3.21 9.06 9.26
N ASP A 17 -2.16 8.43 8.73
CA ASP A 17 -1.40 8.97 7.60
C ASP A 17 -2.25 9.01 6.31
N ARG A 18 -3.16 8.05 6.13
CA ARG A 18 -4.07 8.02 4.99
C ARG A 18 -5.07 9.18 5.00
N THR A 19 -5.58 9.57 6.17
CA THR A 19 -6.44 10.76 6.30
C THR A 19 -5.70 12.04 5.94
N ASN A 20 -4.42 12.16 6.28
CA ASN A 20 -3.64 13.36 5.98
C ASN A 20 -3.19 13.45 4.50
N ASN A 21 -2.92 12.32 3.84
CA ASN A 21 -2.51 12.28 2.43
C ASN A 21 -3.67 12.51 1.43
N THR A 22 -4.92 12.65 1.89
CA THR A 22 -6.04 13.07 1.02
C THR A 22 -6.16 14.59 0.88
N ARG A 23 -5.33 15.39 1.57
CA ARG A 23 -5.33 16.86 1.53
C ARG A 23 -4.58 17.46 0.34
N LEU A 24 -4.45 16.73 -0.78
CA LEU A 24 -3.97 17.29 -2.05
C LEU A 24 -4.95 18.30 -2.68
N ASN A 25 -6.13 18.50 -2.08
CA ASN A 25 -7.15 19.46 -2.52
C ASN A 25 -7.29 20.70 -1.61
N GLN A 26 -6.42 20.96 -0.64
CA GLN A 26 -6.48 22.22 0.14
C GLN A 26 -5.68 23.35 -0.53
N LEU A 27 -6.00 23.63 -1.80
CA LEU A 27 -5.73 24.93 -2.41
C LEU A 27 -7.05 25.68 -2.48
N ASP A 28 -7.26 26.46 -1.44
CA ASP A 28 -8.00 27.72 -1.35
C ASP A 28 -8.72 28.15 -2.64
N ASP A 29 -10.01 27.85 -2.69
CA ASP A 29 -10.99 28.36 -3.62
C ASP A 29 -11.32 29.83 -3.26
N GLY A 30 -10.40 30.74 -3.59
CA GLY A 30 -10.68 32.17 -3.46
C GLY A 30 -9.47 33.09 -3.60
N ALA A 31 -9.43 33.82 -4.73
CA ALA A 31 -8.77 35.12 -4.89
C ALA A 31 -7.24 35.22 -4.65
N GLY A 32 -6.50 35.27 -5.76
CA GLY A 32 -5.41 36.24 -5.94
C GLY A 32 -4.13 36.08 -5.12
N GLY A 33 -3.07 35.63 -5.80
CA GLY A 33 -1.70 36.06 -5.49
C GLY A 33 -0.87 35.11 -4.64
N PHE A 34 0.40 34.98 -5.05
CA PHE A 34 1.48 34.18 -4.47
C PHE A 34 1.46 32.70 -4.81
N ALA A 35 2.00 32.41 -6.00
CA ALA A 35 2.60 31.14 -6.33
C ALA A 35 3.57 30.70 -5.21
N ARG A 36 3.15 29.71 -4.41
CA ARG A 36 4.08 28.95 -3.58
C ARG A 36 5.00 28.17 -4.51
N THR A 37 6.23 28.65 -4.67
CA THR A 37 7.37 28.00 -5.32
C THR A 37 7.87 26.80 -4.49
N GLY A 38 6.96 25.89 -4.14
CA GLY A 38 7.34 24.53 -3.76
C GLY A 38 7.65 23.72 -5.03
N PRO A 39 8.52 22.70 -4.97
CA PRO A 39 8.71 21.79 -6.10
C PRO A 39 7.35 21.24 -6.52
N LYS A 40 6.91 21.59 -7.74
CA LYS A 40 5.68 21.09 -8.33
C LYS A 40 5.81 19.58 -8.41
N LEU A 41 4.95 18.85 -7.69
CA LEU A 41 4.91 17.40 -7.75
C LEU A 41 4.49 16.99 -9.17
N SER A 42 5.46 16.62 -10.00
CA SER A 42 5.21 16.12 -11.35
C SER A 42 4.82 14.65 -11.27
N VAL A 43 3.53 14.40 -11.01
CA VAL A 43 2.95 13.06 -11.08
C VAL A 43 2.56 12.80 -12.53
N THR A 44 3.32 11.95 -13.21
CA THR A 44 2.99 11.49 -14.58
C THR A 44 2.34 10.11 -14.54
N PRO A 45 1.51 9.75 -15.54
CA PRO A 45 0.99 8.39 -15.70
C PRO A 45 2.08 7.31 -15.63
N LYS A 46 3.27 7.59 -16.18
CA LYS A 46 4.43 6.68 -16.12
C LYS A 46 4.88 6.42 -14.69
N VAL A 47 5.04 7.46 -13.87
CA VAL A 47 5.44 7.32 -12.46
C VAL A 47 4.41 6.51 -11.67
N LEU A 48 3.11 6.76 -11.90
CA LEU A 48 2.04 6.01 -11.24
C LEU A 48 2.06 4.52 -11.62
N ARG A 49 2.24 4.19 -12.90
CA ARG A 49 2.38 2.80 -13.38
C ARG A 49 3.62 2.10 -12.80
N GLU A 50 4.76 2.79 -12.73
CA GLU A 50 5.96 2.24 -12.09
C GLU A 50 5.78 2.00 -10.59
N ARG A 51 5.01 2.86 -9.91
CA ARG A 51 4.66 2.65 -8.49
C ARG A 51 3.68 1.49 -8.32
N ALA A 52 2.71 1.33 -9.23
CA ALA A 52 1.80 0.18 -9.22
C ALA A 52 2.56 -1.14 -9.37
N ARG A 53 3.46 -1.23 -10.36
CA ARG A 53 4.31 -2.42 -10.58
C ARG A 53 5.20 -2.75 -9.38
N ARG A 54 5.77 -1.73 -8.74
CA ARG A 54 6.54 -1.92 -7.50
C ARG A 54 5.67 -2.48 -6.37
N ALA A 55 4.45 -1.98 -6.22
CA ALA A 55 3.51 -2.49 -5.22
C ALA A 55 3.15 -3.96 -5.49
N GLU A 56 2.95 -4.35 -6.75
CA GLU A 56 2.71 -5.76 -7.14
C GLU A 56 3.91 -6.66 -6.80
N ASN A 57 5.13 -6.23 -7.15
CA ASN A 57 6.35 -6.99 -6.81
C ASN A 57 6.50 -7.19 -5.31
N ILE A 58 6.29 -6.11 -4.53
CA ILE A 58 6.34 -6.17 -3.06
C ILE A 58 5.27 -7.13 -2.54
N GLY A 59 4.04 -7.09 -3.06
CA GLY A 59 2.99 -8.05 -2.71
C GLY A 59 3.40 -9.50 -2.95
N GLY A 60 4.04 -9.78 -4.10
CA GLY A 60 4.59 -11.10 -4.41
C GLY A 60 5.70 -11.55 -3.45
N ASP A 61 6.61 -10.66 -3.07
CA ASP A 61 7.66 -10.98 -2.10
C ASP A 61 7.10 -11.20 -0.68
N PHE A 62 6.06 -10.47 -0.30
CA PHE A 62 5.33 -10.72 0.95
C PHE A 62 4.65 -12.08 0.96
N ALA A 63 4.05 -12.52 -0.16
CA ALA A 63 3.45 -13.84 -0.26
C ALA A 63 4.49 -14.95 -0.05
N LYS A 64 5.66 -14.83 -0.70
CA LYS A 64 6.77 -15.79 -0.50
C LYS A 64 7.25 -15.83 0.95
N ALA A 65 7.34 -14.66 1.60
CA ALA A 65 7.75 -14.56 2.99
C ALA A 65 6.70 -15.17 3.95
N ASP A 66 5.41 -15.04 3.63
CA ASP A 66 4.32 -15.68 4.36
C ASP A 66 4.45 -17.20 4.28
N ASP A 67 4.55 -17.74 3.05
CA ASP A 67 4.69 -19.18 2.80
C ASP A 67 5.91 -19.77 3.53
N THR A 68 7.07 -19.10 3.41
CA THR A 68 8.32 -19.53 4.05
C THR A 68 8.20 -19.54 5.57
N THR A 69 7.58 -18.52 6.15
CA THR A 69 7.36 -18.42 7.61
C THR A 69 6.45 -19.55 8.08
N MET A 70 5.35 -19.78 7.36
CA MET A 70 4.36 -20.80 7.71
C MET A 70 4.93 -22.22 7.62
N GLU A 71 5.72 -22.51 6.58
CA GLU A 71 6.43 -23.77 6.39
C GLU A 71 7.41 -24.03 7.53
N LYS A 72 8.40 -23.14 7.73
CA LYS A 72 9.45 -23.34 8.73
C LYS A 72 8.91 -23.44 10.15
N THR A 73 7.90 -22.64 10.48
CA THR A 73 7.28 -22.73 11.81
C THR A 73 6.41 -23.97 11.97
N GLY A 74 5.85 -24.50 10.88
CA GLY A 74 5.14 -25.78 10.87
C GLY A 74 6.07 -26.95 11.13
N ASP A 75 7.22 -26.96 10.46
CA ASP A 75 8.26 -27.98 10.66
C ASP A 75 8.81 -27.94 12.08
N ALA A 76 9.18 -26.74 12.56
CA ALA A 76 9.67 -26.56 13.93
C ALA A 76 8.63 -27.01 14.98
N ARG A 77 7.35 -26.67 14.76
CA ARG A 77 6.26 -27.10 15.65
C ARG A 77 6.09 -28.61 15.66
N SER A 78 6.22 -29.26 14.50
CA SER A 78 6.12 -30.71 14.37
C SER A 78 7.28 -31.43 15.06
N GLY A 79 8.50 -30.91 14.93
CA GLY A 79 9.68 -31.42 15.64
C GLY A 79 9.62 -31.22 17.16
N LEU A 80 8.89 -30.21 17.63
CA LEU A 80 8.67 -29.91 19.05
C LEU A 80 7.42 -30.59 19.63
N LYS A 81 6.84 -31.59 18.95
CA LYS A 81 5.65 -32.30 19.45
C LYS A 81 5.90 -32.88 20.85
N GLY A 82 5.01 -32.57 21.79
CA GLY A 82 5.13 -32.98 23.20
C GLY A 82 5.83 -31.95 24.10
N PHE A 83 6.51 -30.96 23.53
CA PHE A 83 7.03 -29.82 24.28
C PHE A 83 5.99 -28.71 24.40
N SER A 84 5.95 -28.02 25.55
CA SER A 84 5.04 -26.88 25.78
C SER A 84 5.24 -25.74 24.78
N SER A 85 6.46 -25.58 24.24
CA SER A 85 6.82 -24.58 23.23
C SER A 85 6.10 -24.78 21.89
N ALA A 86 5.64 -25.98 21.55
CA ALA A 86 4.87 -26.22 20.32
C ALA A 86 3.54 -25.45 20.30
N ALA A 87 2.92 -25.21 21.46
CA ALA A 87 1.71 -24.41 21.58
C ALA A 87 1.97 -22.91 21.31
N ALA A 88 3.15 -22.41 21.70
CA ALA A 88 3.56 -21.04 21.42
C ALA A 88 3.76 -20.81 19.91
N LEU A 89 4.34 -21.78 19.20
CA LEU A 89 4.44 -21.73 17.73
C LEU A 89 3.08 -21.79 17.04
N GLY A 90 2.14 -22.58 17.56
CA GLY A 90 0.76 -22.57 17.07
C GLY A 90 0.10 -21.19 17.22
N THR A 91 0.27 -20.57 18.40
CA THR A 91 -0.24 -19.21 18.67
C THR A 91 0.41 -18.17 17.75
N PHE A 92 1.72 -18.30 17.49
CA PHE A 92 2.43 -17.47 16.53
C PHE A 92 1.86 -17.59 15.12
N GLN A 93 1.68 -18.82 14.62
CA GLN A 93 1.13 -19.08 13.28
C GLN A 93 -0.27 -18.48 13.10
N ASP A 94 -1.12 -18.57 14.13
CA ASP A 94 -2.48 -18.03 14.07
C ASP A 94 -2.51 -16.50 14.07
N ARG A 95 -1.62 -15.86 14.83
CA ARG A 95 -1.44 -14.40 14.80
C ARG A 95 -0.89 -13.94 13.46
N TRP A 96 0.16 -14.60 12.98
CA TRP A 96 0.80 -14.30 11.71
C TRP A 96 -0.21 -14.34 10.56
N ARG A 97 -1.00 -15.42 10.45
CA ARG A 97 -2.07 -15.53 9.43
C ARG A 97 -3.07 -14.37 9.47
N LYS A 98 -3.54 -13.98 10.66
CA LYS A 98 -4.51 -12.89 10.80
C LYS A 98 -3.94 -11.57 10.29
N GLN A 99 -2.66 -11.31 10.56
CA GLN A 99 -2.00 -10.08 10.13
C GLN A 99 -1.64 -10.10 8.65
N MET A 100 -1.11 -11.21 8.13
CA MET A 100 -0.77 -11.36 6.72
C MET A 100 -2.00 -11.28 5.82
N LYS A 101 -3.15 -11.80 6.25
CA LYS A 101 -4.43 -11.60 5.55
C LYS A 101 -4.76 -10.12 5.36
N HIS A 102 -4.56 -9.30 6.40
CA HIS A 102 -4.83 -7.86 6.33
C HIS A 102 -3.88 -7.12 5.39
N LEU A 103 -2.59 -7.51 5.38
CA LEU A 103 -1.60 -6.95 4.45
C LEU A 103 -1.90 -7.34 3.01
N ARG A 104 -2.22 -8.61 2.77
CA ARG A 104 -2.50 -9.14 1.43
C ARG A 104 -3.68 -8.44 0.77
N THR A 105 -4.80 -8.24 1.48
CA THR A 105 -5.94 -7.48 0.94
C THR A 105 -5.54 -6.05 0.54
N ARG A 106 -4.63 -5.40 1.26
CA ARG A 106 -4.19 -4.04 0.91
C ARG A 106 -3.22 -4.02 -0.27
N MET A 107 -2.30 -4.98 -0.33
CA MET A 107 -1.23 -5.00 -1.34
C MET A 107 -1.71 -5.56 -2.68
N ASP A 108 -2.53 -6.61 -2.68
CA ASP A 108 -2.95 -7.28 -3.92
C ASP A 108 -4.11 -6.53 -4.60
N GLU A 109 -5.01 -5.92 -3.83
CA GLU A 109 -6.27 -5.43 -4.38
C GLU A 109 -6.40 -3.91 -4.38
N ALA A 110 -5.95 -3.22 -3.33
CA ALA A 110 -6.27 -1.81 -3.16
C ALA A 110 -5.23 -0.87 -3.79
N LEU A 111 -3.95 -1.12 -3.57
CA LEU A 111 -2.90 -0.16 -3.93
C LEU A 111 -2.53 -0.17 -5.42
N PRO A 112 -2.24 -1.32 -6.07
CA PRO A 112 -1.92 -1.34 -7.50
C PRO A 112 -3.09 -0.88 -8.36
N LYS A 113 -4.31 -1.31 -8.04
CA LYS A 113 -5.53 -0.92 -8.77
C LYS A 113 -5.77 0.60 -8.69
N ALA A 114 -5.64 1.19 -7.50
CA ALA A 114 -5.81 2.64 -7.34
C ALA A 114 -4.75 3.44 -8.12
N LEU A 115 -3.48 3.01 -8.08
CA LEU A 115 -2.39 3.67 -8.81
C LEU A 115 -2.57 3.56 -10.33
N SER A 116 -2.97 2.39 -10.82
CA SER A 116 -3.24 2.16 -12.24
C SER A 116 -4.48 2.93 -12.72
N ALA A 117 -5.55 2.99 -11.92
CA ALA A 117 -6.73 3.78 -12.22
C ALA A 117 -6.41 5.28 -12.32
N ALA A 118 -5.66 5.82 -11.35
CA ALA A 118 -5.19 7.19 -11.38
C ALA A 118 -4.32 7.46 -12.62
N ALA A 119 -3.39 6.55 -12.96
CA ALA A 119 -2.57 6.71 -14.16
C ALA A 119 -3.40 6.84 -15.44
N ASN A 120 -4.48 6.07 -15.56
CA ASN A 120 -5.36 6.11 -16.72
C ASN A 120 -6.19 7.40 -16.76
N GLU A 121 -6.67 7.89 -15.62
CA GLU A 121 -7.39 9.16 -15.53
C GLU A 121 -6.50 10.36 -15.91
N PHE A 122 -5.26 10.38 -15.39
CA PHE A 122 -4.29 11.41 -15.77
C PHE A 122 -3.99 11.39 -17.27
N GLN A 123 -3.80 10.20 -17.87
CA GLN A 123 -3.57 10.09 -19.31
C GLN A 123 -4.76 10.60 -20.12
N ALA A 124 -5.99 10.23 -19.74
CA ALA A 124 -7.19 10.67 -20.43
C ALA A 124 -7.38 12.20 -20.37
N ASN A 125 -7.02 12.83 -19.26
CA ASN A 125 -7.04 14.28 -19.13
C ASN A 125 -5.97 14.95 -20.00
N GLU A 126 -4.74 14.42 -20.03
CA GLU A 126 -3.67 14.91 -20.90
C GLU A 126 -4.06 14.83 -22.38
N ASP A 127 -4.65 13.71 -22.81
CA ASP A 127 -5.07 13.51 -24.19
C ASP A 127 -6.23 14.46 -24.57
N ARG A 128 -7.20 14.66 -23.66
CA ARG A 128 -8.31 15.61 -23.85
C ARG A 128 -7.80 17.04 -24.00
N ASP A 129 -6.83 17.45 -23.19
CA ASP A 129 -6.27 18.79 -23.25
C ASP A 129 -5.49 19.00 -24.56
N LYS A 130 -4.66 18.03 -24.97
CA LYS A 130 -4.00 18.07 -26.29
C LYS A 130 -4.99 18.25 -27.43
N SER A 131 -6.07 17.45 -27.47
CA SER A 131 -7.09 17.57 -28.52
C SER A 131 -7.81 18.92 -28.53
N LYS A 132 -7.97 19.59 -27.38
CA LYS A 132 -8.53 20.96 -27.33
C LYS A 132 -7.57 21.99 -27.91
N TYR A 133 -6.27 21.87 -27.61
CA TYR A 133 -5.26 22.79 -28.13
C TYR A 133 -5.09 22.62 -29.64
N GLU A 134 -5.05 21.39 -30.16
CA GLU A 134 -4.96 21.09 -31.59
C GLU A 134 -6.20 21.53 -32.39
N ARG A 135 -7.38 21.60 -31.76
CA ARG A 135 -8.62 22.06 -32.42
C ARG A 135 -8.73 23.59 -32.50
N ASN A 136 -7.97 24.32 -31.68
CA ASN A 136 -8.00 25.78 -31.60
C ASN A 136 -6.75 26.45 -32.21
N SER A 137 -5.85 25.68 -32.83
CA SER A 137 -4.66 26.14 -33.56
C SER A 137 -4.84 25.97 -35.06
#